data_AF-A0A7Y4B657-F1
#
_entry.id   AF-A0A7Y4B657-F1
#
_cell.length_a   1.000
_cell.length_b   1.000
_cell.length_c   1.000
_cell.angle_alpha   90.00
_cell.angle_beta   90.00
_cell.angle_gamma   90.00
#
_symmetry.space_group_name_H-M   'P 1'
#
loop_
_entity.id
_entity.type
_entity.pdbx_description
1 polymer ?
#
loop_
_entity_poly.entity_id
_entity_poly.type
_entity_poly.pdbx_seq_one_letter_code
_entity_poly.pdbx_strand_id
1 'polypeptide(L)'
;MKYRLGLKEITEDDVNAQCPFMPEPEDYQMYVAAFADDFNQLDIVESAVVENNSVIIKLAEGVDIEQLRQVSISIHQNYWDYLRTTGFEKIA
;
A
#
# COMPACT_ATOMS: atom_id res chain seq x y z
N MET A 1 13.52 10.27 -1.39
CA MET A 1 12.90 10.57 -0.06
C MET A 1 12.23 9.31 0.47
N LYS A 2 11.97 9.16 1.77
CA LYS A 2 11.28 7.98 2.31
C LYS A 2 9.88 8.29 2.85
N TYR A 3 8.96 7.38 2.60
CA TYR A 3 7.58 7.44 3.08
C TYR A 3 7.19 6.10 3.70
N ARG A 4 6.35 6.14 4.71
CA ARG A 4 5.65 5.01 5.29
C ARG A 4 4.21 5.04 4.81
N LEU A 5 3.72 3.90 4.34
CA LEU A 5 2.31 3.67 4.07
C LEU A 5 1.84 2.55 4.99
N GLY A 6 1.04 2.87 6.00
CA GLY A 6 0.50 1.85 6.90
C GLY A 6 -0.55 1.01 6.21
N LEU A 7 -0.58 -0.28 6.55
CA LEU A 7 -1.50 -1.29 6.05
C LEU A 7 -2.32 -1.86 7.22
N LYS A 8 -3.57 -2.22 6.94
CA LYS A 8 -4.48 -2.83 7.91
C LYS A 8 -5.28 -3.94 7.22
N GLU A 9 -5.52 -5.02 7.94
CA GLU A 9 -6.48 -6.06 7.57
C GLU A 9 -7.90 -5.46 7.42
N ILE A 10 -8.66 -6.01 6.48
CA ILE A 10 -10.10 -5.76 6.38
C ILE A 10 -10.76 -6.60 7.47
N THR A 11 -11.54 -5.94 8.32
CA THR A 11 -12.29 -6.57 9.41
C THR A 11 -13.79 -6.47 9.13
N GLU A 12 -14.63 -7.11 9.95
CA GLU A 12 -16.09 -7.01 9.82
C GLU A 12 -16.59 -5.55 9.83
N ASP A 13 -15.93 -4.67 10.58
CA ASP A 13 -16.24 -3.23 10.64
C ASP A 13 -15.99 -2.51 9.30
N ASP A 14 -15.14 -3.07 8.44
CA ASP A 14 -14.79 -2.50 7.14
C ASP A 14 -15.75 -2.96 6.03
N VAL A 15 -16.65 -3.92 6.30
CA VAL A 15 -17.59 -4.51 5.32
C VAL A 15 -18.73 -3.54 5.02
N ASN A 16 -18.88 -3.18 3.75
CA ASN A 16 -19.93 -2.28 3.27
C ASN A 16 -20.18 -2.46 1.76
N ALA A 17 -21.02 -1.61 1.15
CA ALA A 17 -21.34 -1.71 -0.28
C ALA A 17 -20.12 -1.63 -1.23
N GLN A 18 -19.02 -1.01 -0.78
CA GLN A 18 -17.75 -0.87 -1.52
C GLN A 18 -16.69 -1.91 -1.09
N CYS A 19 -17.00 -2.76 -0.12
CA CYS A 19 -16.15 -3.87 0.32
C CYS A 19 -17.06 -4.97 0.88
N PRO A 20 -17.73 -5.73 0.00
CA PRO A 20 -18.85 -6.58 0.40
C PRO A 20 -18.43 -7.84 1.17
N PHE A 21 -17.15 -8.21 1.12
CA PHE A 21 -16.63 -9.43 1.72
C PHE A 21 -15.37 -9.16 2.52
N MET A 22 -15.16 -9.94 3.58
CA MET A 22 -13.91 -9.99 4.31
C MET A 22 -12.99 -11.05 3.66
N PRO A 23 -11.73 -10.73 3.34
CA PRO A 23 -10.75 -11.71 2.87
C PRO A 23 -10.44 -12.75 3.94
N GLU A 24 -9.91 -13.89 3.52
CA GLU A 24 -9.35 -14.88 4.45
C GLU A 24 -8.13 -14.28 5.16
N PRO A 25 -8.07 -14.29 6.50
CA PRO A 25 -6.98 -13.68 7.26
C PRO A 25 -5.59 -14.26 6.93
N GLU A 26 -5.55 -15.55 6.57
CA GLU A 26 -4.31 -16.26 6.22
C GLU A 26 -3.64 -15.68 4.96
N ASP A 27 -4.43 -15.11 4.04
CA ASP A 27 -3.94 -14.53 2.79
C ASP A 27 -3.45 -13.08 2.97
N TYR A 28 -3.69 -12.44 4.11
CA TYR A 28 -3.33 -11.03 4.33
C TYR A 28 -1.85 -10.75 4.05
N GLN A 29 -0.95 -11.59 4.56
CA GLN A 29 0.49 -11.42 4.36
C GLN A 29 0.91 -11.60 2.89
N MET A 30 0.20 -12.46 2.14
CA MET A 30 0.41 -12.60 0.70
C MET A 30 0.04 -11.30 -0.03
N TYR A 31 -1.10 -10.70 0.30
CA TYR A 31 -1.52 -9.42 -0.29
C TYR A 31 -0.60 -8.27 0.09
N VAL A 32 -0.11 -8.21 1.33
CA VAL A 32 0.86 -7.21 1.79
C VAL A 32 2.17 -7.30 0.99
N ALA A 33 2.68 -8.52 0.77
CA ALA A 33 3.88 -8.74 -0.02
C ALA A 33 3.68 -8.32 -1.48
N ALA A 34 2.61 -8.79 -2.12
CA ALA A 34 2.28 -8.43 -3.50
C ALA A 34 2.08 -6.91 -3.68
N PHE A 35 1.42 -6.25 -2.73
CA PHE A 35 1.25 -4.81 -2.73
C PHE A 35 2.59 -4.06 -2.71
N ALA A 36 3.55 -4.49 -1.87
CA ALA A 36 4.89 -3.89 -1.85
C ALA A 36 5.66 -4.15 -3.16
N ASP A 37 5.53 -5.34 -3.75
CA ASP A 37 6.14 -5.69 -5.03
C ASP A 37 5.61 -4.81 -6.17
N ASP A 38 4.31 -4.51 -6.19
CA ASP A 38 3.72 -3.60 -7.18
C ASP A 38 4.27 -2.17 -7.06
N PHE A 39 4.54 -1.69 -5.83
CA PHE A 39 5.25 -0.41 -5.65
C PHE A 39 6.68 -0.47 -6.18
N ASN A 40 7.38 -1.61 -6.07
CA ASN A 40 8.72 -1.77 -6.66
C ASN A 40 8.72 -1.76 -8.20
N GLN A 41 7.57 -1.98 -8.85
CA GLN A 41 7.45 -1.87 -10.31
C GLN A 41 7.27 -0.44 -10.81
N LEU A 42 7.09 0.54 -9.92
CA LEU A 42 6.93 1.95 -10.30
C LEU A 42 8.29 2.58 -10.58
N ASP A 43 8.46 3.21 -11.75
CA ASP A 43 9.72 3.89 -12.15
C ASP A 43 10.16 5.00 -11.17
N ILE A 44 9.21 5.56 -10.42
CA ILE A 44 9.46 6.64 -9.46
C ILE A 44 9.89 6.12 -8.07
N VAL A 45 9.85 4.80 -7.86
CA VAL A 45 10.20 4.13 -6.59
C VAL A 45 11.57 3.47 -6.75
N GLU A 46 12.50 3.82 -5.88
CA GLU A 46 13.81 3.17 -5.81
C GLU A 46 13.74 1.84 -5.05
N SER A 47 12.89 1.76 -4.03
CA SER A 47 12.59 0.51 -3.30
C SER A 47 11.31 0.65 -2.46
N ALA A 48 10.61 -0.46 -2.28
CA ALA A 48 9.47 -0.64 -1.39
C ALA A 48 9.65 -1.92 -0.58
N VAL A 49 9.63 -1.83 0.75
CA VAL A 49 9.82 -2.98 1.64
C VAL A 49 8.73 -3.05 2.71
N VAL A 50 8.30 -4.25 3.04
CA VAL A 50 7.32 -4.47 4.11
C VAL A 50 8.02 -4.41 5.45
N GLU A 51 7.51 -3.57 6.35
CA GLU A 51 7.97 -3.44 7.73
C GLU A 51 6.79 -3.15 8.67
N ASN A 52 6.54 -4.02 9.65
CA ASN A 52 5.51 -3.82 10.68
C ASN A 52 4.13 -3.37 10.14
N ASN A 53 3.51 -4.18 9.27
CA ASN A 53 2.25 -3.86 8.58
C ASN A 53 2.28 -2.49 7.89
N SER A 54 3.41 -2.14 7.30
CA SER A 54 3.58 -0.92 6.52
C SER A 54 4.49 -1.19 5.34
N VAL A 55 4.35 -0.41 4.28
CA VAL A 55 5.35 -0.36 3.20
C VAL A 55 6.21 0.86 3.39
N ILE A 56 7.51 0.65 3.47
CA ILE A 56 8.52 1.71 3.47
C ILE A 56 8.95 1.94 2.03
N ILE A 57 8.59 3.09 1.49
CA ILE A 57 8.77 3.45 0.09
C ILE A 57 9.85 4.51 0.00
N LYS A 58 10.95 4.18 -0.68
CA LYS A 58 11.99 5.13 -1.05
C LYS A 58 11.74 5.61 -2.47
N LEU A 59 11.51 6.90 -2.64
CA LEU A 59 11.35 7.55 -3.94
C LEU A 59 12.70 7.86 -4.58
N ALA A 60 12.75 7.74 -5.90
CA ALA A 60 13.85 8.17 -6.74
C ALA A 60 14.13 9.68 -6.58
N GLU A 61 15.33 10.11 -7.02
CA GLU A 61 15.74 11.51 -6.93
C GLU A 61 14.87 12.40 -7.82
N GLY A 62 14.51 13.60 -7.33
CA GLY A 62 13.68 14.56 -8.06
C GLY A 62 12.17 14.26 -8.06
N VAL A 63 11.74 13.17 -7.42
CA VAL A 63 10.33 12.79 -7.31
C VAL A 63 9.71 13.36 -6.03
N ASP A 64 8.46 13.83 -6.13
CA ASP A 64 7.67 14.32 -5.01
C ASP A 64 6.54 13.35 -4.58
N ILE A 65 5.88 13.69 -3.48
CA ILE A 65 4.78 12.89 -2.91
C ILE A 65 3.50 12.97 -3.75
N GLU A 66 3.29 14.03 -4.51
CA GLU A 66 2.09 14.18 -5.34
C GLU A 66 2.14 13.22 -6.52
N GLN A 67 3.32 13.06 -7.13
CA GLN A 67 3.57 12.04 -8.14
C GLN A 67 3.35 10.63 -7.59
N LEU A 68 3.86 10.32 -6.38
CA LEU A 68 3.61 9.04 -5.71
C LEU A 68 2.12 8.80 -5.52
N ARG A 69 1.37 9.79 -5.03
CA ARG A 69 -0.07 9.68 -4.84
C ARG A 69 -0.82 9.42 -6.13
N GLN A 70 -0.43 10.06 -7.23
CA GLN A 70 -1.09 9.86 -8.53
C GLN A 70 -0.87 8.44 -9.07
N VAL A 71 0.37 7.96 -9.09
CA VAL A 71 0.67 6.64 -9.68
C VAL A 71 0.22 5.49 -8.79
N SER A 72 0.12 5.69 -7.48
CA SER A 72 -0.32 4.66 -6.54
C SER A 72 -1.84 4.42 -6.56
N ILE A 73 -2.64 5.29 -7.19
CA ILE A 73 -4.11 5.13 -7.24
C ILE A 73 -4.50 3.76 -7.82
N SER A 74 -3.89 3.33 -8.92
CA SER A 74 -4.19 2.05 -9.55
C SER A 74 -3.80 0.88 -8.67
N ILE A 75 -2.65 0.96 -7.99
CA ILE A 75 -2.24 -0.06 -7.01
C ILE A 75 -3.26 -0.11 -5.88
N HIS A 76 -3.62 1.02 -5.26
CA HIS A 76 -4.64 1.03 -4.21
C HIS A 76 -5.98 0.43 -4.65
N GLN A 77 -6.41 0.69 -5.89
CA GLN A 77 -7.63 0.13 -6.44
C GLN A 77 -7.56 -1.39 -6.62
N ASN A 78 -6.42 -1.93 -7.08
CA ASN A 78 -6.22 -3.36 -7.27
C ASN A 78 -6.30 -4.16 -5.96
N TYR A 79 -6.00 -3.51 -4.83
CA TYR A 79 -5.99 -4.15 -3.51
C TYR A 79 -7.11 -3.67 -2.58
N TRP A 80 -8.08 -2.91 -3.10
CA TRP A 80 -9.18 -2.38 -2.30
C TRP A 80 -9.94 -3.50 -1.58
N ASP A 81 -10.16 -4.64 -2.24
CA ASP A 81 -10.91 -5.74 -1.63
C ASP A 81 -10.07 -6.58 -0.66
N TYR A 82 -8.76 -6.32 -0.52
CA TYR A 82 -7.84 -7.19 0.22
C TYR A 82 -7.22 -6.54 1.47
N LEU A 83 -6.98 -5.22 1.42
CA LEU A 83 -6.37 -4.49 2.53
C LEU A 83 -6.82 -3.02 2.59
N ARG A 84 -6.54 -2.39 3.72
CA ARG A 84 -6.74 -0.95 3.94
C ARG A 84 -5.40 -0.26 4.11
N THR A 85 -5.34 1.01 3.72
CA THR A 85 -4.14 1.83 3.90
C THR A 85 -4.41 3.03 4.79
N THR A 86 -3.46 3.41 5.65
CA THR A 86 -3.60 4.53 6.59
C THR A 86 -3.11 5.87 6.02
N GLY A 87 -2.72 5.91 4.75
CA GLY A 87 -2.15 7.08 4.08
C GLY A 87 -0.63 7.17 4.19
N PHE A 88 -0.04 8.04 3.37
CA PHE A 88 1.41 8.27 3.31
C PHE A 88 1.87 9.23 4.39
N GLU A 89 2.87 8.80 5.17
CA GLU A 89 3.60 9.59 6.15
C GLU A 89 5.05 9.73 5.71
N LYS A 90 5.62 10.94 5.76
CA LYS A 90 7.04 11.13 5.44
C LYS A 90 7.90 10.65 6.61
N ILE A 91 8.95 9.87 6.33
CA ILE A 91 9.89 9.38 7.33
C ILE A 91 11.34 9.73 6.93
N ALA A 92 12.24 9.72 7.92
CA ALA A 92 13.65 10.12 7.78
C ALA A 92 14.49 9.14 6.95
#